data_AF-A0A7S2RJ40-F1
#
_entry.id   AF-A0A7S2RJ40-F1
#
_cell.length_a   1.000
_cell.length_b   1.000
_cell.length_c   1.000
_cell.angle_alpha   90.00
_cell.angle_beta   90.00
_cell.angle_gamma   90.00
#
_symmetry.space_group_name_H-M   'P 1'
#
loop_
_entity.id
_entity.type
_entity.pdbx_description
1 polymer ?
#
loop_
_entity_poly.entity_id
_entity_poly.type
_entity_poly.pdbx_seq_one_letter_code
_entity_poly.pdbx_strand_id
1 'polypeptide(L)'
;VGVFGFSAYTPTKYALRGLAEVLQMEHKRDNVSVQVCFPPDTDTPGYKLEQVGKPIETDLISASLGLYKPEIVAKKMIKEALRSRPPFSVYFGLEGWMLASLTSGMSPVCGLFDALSQIVLMGILRFVSFFYLMSFYAIIKKKKENDTLLQETVKRESTKLLPQPLQN
;
A
#
# COMPACT_ATOMS: atom_id res chain seq x y z
N VAL A 1 2.12 -4.59 0.94
CA VAL A 1 3.55 -4.26 0.89
C VAL A 1 3.88 -3.32 2.04
N GLY A 2 5.09 -3.38 2.61
CA GLY A 2 5.56 -2.39 3.58
C GLY A 2 5.79 -1.04 2.91
N VAL A 3 5.26 0.02 3.50
CA VAL A 3 5.42 1.40 3.03
C VAL A 3 5.86 2.27 4.21
N PHE A 4 6.73 3.24 3.93
CA PHE A 4 7.18 4.22 4.90
C PHE A 4 5.98 4.91 5.59
N GLY A 5 6.05 5.17 6.89
CA GLY A 5 4.96 5.77 7.66
C GLY A 5 3.79 4.84 8.02
N PHE A 6 3.76 3.60 7.50
CA PHE A 6 2.69 2.63 7.75
C PHE A 6 3.14 1.41 8.58
N SER A 7 4.03 1.61 9.55
CA SER A 7 4.55 0.55 10.42
C SER A 7 3.50 -0.08 11.32
N ALA A 8 2.51 0.67 11.80
CA ALA A 8 1.38 0.13 12.57
C ALA A 8 0.26 -0.44 11.67
N TYR A 9 0.08 0.15 10.49
CA TYR A 9 -0.99 -0.22 9.55
C TYR A 9 -0.65 -1.49 8.75
N THR A 10 0.55 -1.59 8.20
CA THR A 10 0.90 -2.70 7.29
C THR A 10 0.81 -4.07 7.97
N PRO A 11 1.42 -4.30 9.15
CA PRO A 11 1.39 -5.62 9.79
C PRO A 11 -0.03 -6.06 10.13
N THR A 12 -0.89 -5.13 10.57
CA THR A 12 -2.29 -5.45 10.89
C THR A 12 -3.08 -5.86 9.65
N LYS A 13 -2.87 -5.21 8.50
CA LYS A 13 -3.49 -5.63 7.23
C LYS A 13 -2.98 -6.98 6.71
N TYR A 14 -1.70 -7.30 6.93
CA TYR A 14 -1.17 -8.63 6.63
C TYR A 14 -1.78 -9.70 7.53
N ALA A 15 -1.93 -9.42 8.83
CA ALA A 15 -2.55 -10.34 9.78
C ALA A 15 -4.02 -10.63 9.44
N LEU A 16 -4.79 -9.63 9.00
CA LEU A 16 -6.18 -9.82 8.55
C LEU A 16 -6.30 -10.82 7.39
N ARG A 17 -5.35 -10.80 6.46
CA ARG A 17 -5.33 -11.76 5.35
C ARG A 17 -5.08 -13.18 5.85
N GLY A 18 -4.06 -13.37 6.71
CA GLY A 18 -3.79 -14.69 7.29
C GLY A 18 -4.97 -15.23 8.09
N LEU A 19 -5.63 -14.37 8.87
CA LEU A 19 -6.88 -14.73 9.56
C LEU A 19 -7.97 -15.18 8.59
N ALA A 20 -8.18 -14.45 7.49
CA ALA A 20 -9.18 -14.81 6.49
C ALA A 20 -8.85 -16.13 5.76
N GLU A 21 -7.57 -16.41 5.50
CA GLU A 21 -7.12 -17.69 4.92
C GLU A 21 -7.46 -18.86 5.84
N VAL A 22 -7.25 -18.70 7.16
CA VAL A 22 -7.64 -19.70 8.17
C VAL A 22 -9.15 -19.91 8.18
N LEU A 23 -9.94 -18.84 8.32
CA LEU A 23 -11.40 -18.91 8.38
C LEU A 23 -12.01 -19.54 7.13
N GLN A 24 -11.44 -19.29 5.95
CA GLN A 24 -11.88 -19.90 4.70
C GLN A 24 -11.72 -21.43 4.73
N MET A 25 -10.66 -21.94 5.36
CA MET A 25 -10.45 -23.38 5.49
C MET A 25 -11.34 -24.00 6.56
N GLU A 26 -11.43 -23.36 7.72
CA GLU A 26 -12.25 -23.82 8.85
C GLU A 26 -13.73 -23.95 8.47
N HIS A 27 -14.28 -22.94 7.77
CA HIS A 27 -15.69 -22.91 7.40
C HIS A 27 -15.99 -23.45 6.00
N LYS A 28 -15.04 -24.13 5.36
CA LYS A 28 -15.22 -24.64 3.99
C LYS A 28 -16.41 -25.59 3.85
N ARG A 29 -16.74 -26.32 4.93
CA ARG A 29 -17.83 -27.30 4.98
C ARG A 29 -19.18 -26.70 5.36
N ASP A 30 -19.19 -25.49 5.92
CA ASP A 30 -20.38 -24.85 6.48
C ASP A 30 -21.16 -24.00 5.45
N ASN A 31 -20.78 -24.08 4.17
CA ASN A 31 -21.30 -23.24 3.10
C ASN A 31 -21.14 -21.72 3.37
N VAL A 32 -20.11 -21.34 4.13
CA VAL A 32 -19.73 -19.96 4.37
C VAL A 32 -18.53 -19.60 3.50
N SER A 33 -18.63 -18.50 2.77
CA SER A 33 -17.53 -17.95 1.97
C SER A 33 -16.85 -16.79 2.69
N VAL A 34 -15.52 -16.77 2.71
CA VAL A 34 -14.72 -15.67 3.26
C VAL A 34 -14.04 -14.94 2.11
N GLN A 35 -14.04 -13.61 2.15
CA GLN A 35 -13.45 -12.76 1.12
C GLN A 35 -12.61 -11.66 1.72
N VAL A 36 -11.45 -11.43 1.13
CA VAL A 36 -10.54 -10.33 1.48
C VAL A 36 -10.56 -9.32 0.34
N CYS A 37 -10.97 -8.10 0.68
CA CYS A 37 -10.99 -6.99 -0.27
C CYS A 37 -9.74 -6.13 -0.09
N PHE A 38 -9.08 -5.78 -1.19
CA PHE A 38 -7.91 -4.92 -1.25
C PHE A 38 -8.26 -3.59 -1.94
N PRO A 39 -9.07 -2.73 -1.32
CA PRO A 39 -9.47 -1.47 -1.92
C PRO A 39 -8.25 -0.56 -2.14
N PRO A 40 -8.23 0.22 -3.23
CA PRO A 40 -7.27 1.29 -3.42
C PRO A 40 -7.65 2.52 -2.56
N ASP A 41 -6.86 3.58 -2.65
CA ASP A 41 -7.24 4.89 -2.09
C ASP A 41 -8.64 5.27 -2.57
N THR A 42 -9.53 5.56 -1.63
CA THR A 42 -10.96 5.78 -1.87
C THR A 42 -11.39 7.11 -1.24
N ASP A 43 -12.08 7.97 -2.01
CA ASP A 43 -12.53 9.30 -1.57
C ASP A 43 -13.58 9.21 -0.46
N THR A 44 -13.10 9.05 0.76
CA THR A 44 -13.92 8.93 1.97
C THR A 44 -13.54 10.03 2.95
N PRO A 45 -14.44 10.39 3.89
CA PRO A 45 -14.06 11.27 4.99
C PRO A 45 -12.85 10.75 5.77
N GLY A 46 -12.73 9.42 5.92
CA GLY A 46 -11.58 8.76 6.56
C GLY A 46 -10.26 9.00 5.81
N TYR A 47 -10.27 8.89 4.48
CA TYR A 47 -9.08 9.17 3.66
C TYR A 47 -8.56 10.59 3.87
N LYS A 48 -9.46 11.58 3.99
CA LYS A 48 -9.07 12.99 4.26
C LYS A 48 -8.40 13.14 5.63
N LEU A 49 -8.87 12.41 6.64
CA LEU A 49 -8.25 12.39 7.96
C LEU A 49 -6.89 11.70 7.94
N GLU A 50 -6.74 10.61 7.19
CA GLU A 50 -5.46 9.90 7.03
C GLU A 50 -4.38 10.76 6.35
N GLN A 51 -4.74 11.81 5.60
CA GLN A 51 -3.77 12.76 5.05
C GLN A 51 -3.20 13.71 6.11
N VAL A 52 -3.92 13.93 7.22
CA VAL A 52 -3.48 14.85 8.28
C VAL A 52 -2.29 14.25 9.02
N GLY A 53 -1.13 14.88 8.88
CA GLY A 53 0.11 14.40 9.50
C GLY A 53 0.78 13.23 8.77
N LYS A 54 0.33 12.90 7.55
CA LYS A 54 0.99 11.90 6.71
C LYS A 54 2.40 12.38 6.34
N PRO A 55 3.45 11.55 6.51
CA PRO A 55 4.78 11.90 6.05
C PRO A 55 4.81 12.12 4.53
N ILE A 56 5.58 13.11 4.08
CA ILE A 56 5.64 13.45 2.66
C ILE A 56 6.20 12.31 1.80
N GLU A 57 7.07 11.46 2.37
CA GLU A 57 7.58 10.27 1.71
C GLU A 57 6.45 9.28 1.43
N THR A 58 5.57 9.08 2.42
CA THR A 58 4.38 8.22 2.27
C THR A 58 3.45 8.78 1.21
N ASP A 59 3.21 10.10 1.24
CA ASP A 59 2.37 10.76 0.25
C ASP A 59 2.92 10.63 -1.18
N LEU A 60 4.22 10.87 -1.38
CA LEU A 60 4.88 10.69 -2.68
C LEU A 60 4.85 9.23 -3.17
N ILE A 61 4.99 8.26 -2.27
CA ILE A 61 4.87 6.84 -2.61
C ILE A 61 3.43 6.49 -3.00
N SER A 62 2.44 7.03 -2.29
CA SER A 62 1.02 6.77 -2.52
C SER A 62 0.42 7.55 -3.69
N ALA A 63 1.01 8.68 -4.09
CA ALA A 63 0.47 9.61 -5.10
C ALA A 63 0.32 8.98 -6.50
N SER A 64 0.98 7.86 -6.77
CA SER A 64 0.92 7.17 -8.07
C SER A 64 -0.39 6.41 -8.29
N LEU A 65 -1.18 6.20 -7.24
CA LEU A 65 -2.39 5.39 -7.28
C LEU A 65 -3.61 6.32 -7.23
N GLY A 66 -4.33 6.41 -8.36
CA GLY A 66 -5.48 7.30 -8.47
C GLY A 66 -6.58 7.06 -7.42
N LEU A 67 -7.38 8.09 -7.15
CA LEU A 67 -8.44 8.07 -6.13
C LEU A 67 -9.74 7.48 -6.68
N TYR A 68 -10.27 6.46 -6.01
CA TYR A 68 -11.50 5.78 -6.40
C TYR A 68 -12.72 6.37 -5.70
N LYS A 69 -13.86 6.34 -6.38
CA LYS A 69 -15.15 6.68 -5.77
C LYS A 69 -15.64 5.54 -4.85
N PRO A 70 -16.14 5.85 -3.64
CA PRO A 70 -16.66 4.83 -2.71
C PRO A 70 -17.70 3.90 -3.32
N GLU A 71 -18.57 4.43 -4.19
CA GLU A 71 -19.66 3.66 -4.80
C GLU A 71 -19.12 2.57 -5.73
N ILE A 72 -18.01 2.84 -6.43
CA ILE A 72 -17.35 1.87 -7.32
C ILE A 72 -16.75 0.74 -6.48
N VAL A 73 -16.10 1.10 -5.37
CA VAL A 73 -15.47 0.15 -4.45
C VAL A 73 -16.53 -0.75 -3.82
N ALA A 74 -17.56 -0.15 -3.20
CA ALA A 74 -18.65 -0.86 -2.55
C ALA A 74 -19.41 -1.77 -3.52
N LYS A 75 -19.76 -1.26 -4.72
CA LYS A 75 -20.48 -2.05 -5.73
C LYS A 75 -19.69 -3.28 -6.15
N LYS A 76 -18.37 -3.17 -6.34
CA LYS A 76 -17.54 -4.33 -6.68
C LYS A 76 -17.47 -5.33 -5.53
N MET A 77 -17.25 -4.88 -4.30
CA MET A 77 -17.21 -5.76 -3.12
C MET A 77 -18.49 -6.59 -2.99
N ILE A 78 -19.66 -5.92 -3.04
CA ILE A 78 -20.96 -6.57 -2.92
C ILE A 78 -21.20 -7.51 -4.11
N LYS A 79 -20.89 -7.06 -5.34
CA LYS A 79 -21.08 -7.87 -6.54
C LYS A 79 -20.28 -9.17 -6.48
N GLU A 80 -19.01 -9.11 -6.10
CA GLU A 80 -18.17 -10.31 -5.97
C GLU A 80 -18.69 -11.21 -4.85
N ALA A 81 -19.19 -10.61 -3.77
CA ALA A 81 -19.69 -11.37 -2.64
C ALA A 81 -20.96 -12.17 -2.92
N LEU A 82 -21.81 -11.67 -3.82
CA LEU A 82 -23.07 -12.31 -4.20
C LEU A 82 -22.93 -13.31 -5.37
N ARG A 83 -21.72 -13.57 -5.86
CA ARG A 83 -21.51 -14.57 -6.92
C ARG A 83 -21.84 -15.98 -6.39
N SER A 84 -22.27 -16.86 -7.29
CA SER A 84 -22.50 -18.29 -6.95
C SER A 84 -21.25 -18.97 -6.38
N ARG A 85 -20.07 -18.51 -6.80
CA ARG A 85 -18.77 -18.92 -6.26
C ARG A 85 -17.93 -17.67 -6.00
N PRO A 86 -18.04 -17.05 -4.82
CA PRO A 86 -17.33 -15.82 -4.51
C PRO A 86 -15.81 -16.04 -4.52
N PRO A 87 -15.03 -15.10 -5.09
CA PRO A 87 -13.58 -15.20 -5.09
C PRO A 87 -13.02 -14.87 -3.71
N PHE A 88 -11.96 -15.57 -3.27
CA PHE A 88 -11.34 -15.29 -1.98
C PHE A 88 -10.70 -13.90 -1.91
N SER A 89 -10.10 -13.41 -3.01
CA SER A 89 -9.46 -12.09 -3.08
C SER A 89 -10.19 -11.18 -4.06
N VAL A 90 -10.50 -9.96 -3.62
CA VAL A 90 -11.10 -8.91 -4.47
C VAL A 90 -10.14 -7.74 -4.58
N TYR A 91 -9.57 -7.56 -5.77
CA TYR A 91 -8.62 -6.49 -6.08
C TYR A 91 -9.17 -5.52 -7.13
N PHE A 92 -8.58 -4.31 -7.21
CA PHE A 92 -9.05 -3.20 -8.02
C PHE A 92 -7.95 -2.70 -8.96
N GLY A 93 -8.30 -2.49 -10.23
CA GLY A 93 -7.35 -2.06 -11.26
C GLY A 93 -6.23 -3.09 -11.53
N LEU A 94 -5.32 -2.70 -12.42
CA LEU A 94 -4.14 -3.50 -12.76
C LEU A 94 -3.10 -3.50 -11.63
N GLU A 95 -2.90 -2.37 -10.97
CA GLU A 95 -1.96 -2.23 -9.85
C GLU A 95 -2.36 -3.13 -8.66
N GLY A 96 -3.63 -3.14 -8.29
CA GLY A 96 -4.14 -4.01 -7.24
C GLY A 96 -4.03 -5.49 -7.59
N TRP A 97 -4.31 -5.85 -8.85
CA TRP A 97 -4.11 -7.22 -9.35
C TRP A 97 -2.64 -7.63 -9.34
N MET A 98 -1.74 -6.76 -9.81
CA MET A 98 -0.29 -6.99 -9.81
C MET A 98 0.24 -7.16 -8.39
N LEU A 99 -0.16 -6.27 -7.47
CA LEU A 99 0.25 -6.34 -6.07
C LEU A 99 -0.30 -7.59 -5.38
N ALA A 100 -1.56 -7.95 -5.63
CA ALA A 100 -2.15 -9.20 -5.12
C ALA A 100 -1.39 -10.42 -5.64
N SER A 101 -1.04 -10.44 -6.94
CA SER A 101 -0.25 -11.51 -7.56
C SER A 101 1.14 -11.59 -6.91
N LEU A 102 1.86 -10.49 -6.80
CA LEU A 102 3.20 -10.43 -6.20
C LEU A 102 3.25 -10.85 -4.73
N THR A 103 2.13 -10.75 -4.03
CA THR A 103 2.01 -11.12 -2.63
C THR A 103 1.16 -12.38 -2.44
N SER A 104 0.79 -13.10 -3.49
CA SER A 104 -0.19 -14.19 -3.40
C SER A 104 0.33 -15.36 -2.56
N GLY A 105 1.63 -15.68 -2.64
CA GLY A 105 2.22 -16.75 -1.83
C GLY A 105 1.45 -18.07 -2.00
N MET A 106 0.89 -18.60 -0.90
CA MET A 106 0.03 -19.81 -0.91
C MET A 106 -1.48 -19.49 -0.83
N SER A 107 -1.85 -18.23 -1.00
CA SER A 107 -3.24 -17.78 -0.85
C SER A 107 -4.14 -18.35 -1.94
N PRO A 108 -5.43 -18.59 -1.64
CA PRO A 108 -6.37 -19.14 -2.61
C PRO A 108 -6.48 -18.29 -3.88
N VAL A 109 -6.36 -18.95 -5.03
CA VAL A 109 -6.55 -18.33 -6.35
C VAL A 109 -8.04 -18.12 -6.66
N CYS A 110 -8.37 -17.04 -7.37
CA CYS A 110 -9.76 -16.67 -7.63
C CYS A 110 -10.37 -17.41 -8.84
N GLY A 111 -9.54 -18.07 -9.64
CA GLY A 111 -9.95 -18.86 -10.80
C GLY A 111 -8.76 -19.39 -11.59
N LEU A 112 -9.02 -20.17 -12.64
CA LEU A 112 -7.97 -20.76 -13.47
C LEU A 112 -7.13 -19.69 -14.19
N PHE A 113 -7.78 -18.68 -14.76
CA PHE A 113 -7.07 -17.58 -15.45
C PHE A 113 -6.17 -16.81 -14.49
N ASP A 114 -6.67 -16.49 -13.29
CA ASP A 114 -5.90 -15.84 -12.23
C ASP A 114 -4.67 -16.69 -11.85
N ALA A 115 -4.87 -18.00 -11.62
CA ALA A 115 -3.78 -18.93 -11.32
C ALA A 115 -2.72 -19.00 -12.43
N LEU A 116 -3.14 -19.15 -13.69
CA LEU A 116 -2.22 -19.20 -14.83
C LEU A 116 -1.46 -17.88 -15.00
N SER A 117 -2.16 -16.74 -14.85
CA SER A 117 -1.54 -15.43 -14.94
C SER A 117 -0.48 -15.24 -13.85
N GLN A 118 -0.74 -15.69 -12.62
CA GLN A 118 0.22 -15.64 -11.53
C GLN A 118 1.44 -16.52 -11.86
N ILE A 119 1.24 -17.77 -12.28
CA ILE A 119 2.34 -18.70 -12.59
C ILE A 119 3.25 -18.14 -13.69
N VAL A 120 2.68 -17.66 -14.79
CA VAL A 120 3.44 -17.20 -15.96
C VAL A 120 4.09 -15.83 -15.70
N LEU A 121 3.36 -14.90 -15.07
CA LEU A 121 3.80 -13.52 -14.96
C LEU A 121 4.59 -13.24 -13.68
N MET A 122 4.59 -14.12 -12.67
CA MET A 122 5.22 -13.83 -11.37
C MET A 122 6.66 -13.33 -11.51
N GLY A 123 7.47 -13.99 -12.34
CA GLY A 123 8.87 -13.61 -12.55
C GLY A 123 9.02 -12.21 -13.17
N ILE A 124 8.18 -11.90 -14.16
CA ILE A 124 8.16 -10.59 -14.83
C ILE A 124 7.66 -9.51 -13.86
N LEU A 125 6.56 -9.74 -13.16
CA LEU A 125 6.03 -8.82 -12.16
C LEU A 125 7.05 -8.57 -11.06
N ARG A 126 7.78 -9.63 -10.64
CA ARG A 126 8.82 -9.52 -9.62
C ARG A 126 10.01 -8.71 -10.10
N PHE A 127 10.35 -8.80 -11.38
CA PHE A 127 11.36 -7.96 -12.00
C PHE A 127 10.91 -6.48 -12.02
N VAL A 128 9.69 -6.21 -12.46
CA VAL A 128 9.08 -4.86 -12.45
C VAL A 128 9.05 -4.28 -11.03
N SER A 129 8.74 -5.09 -10.02
CA SER A 129 8.66 -4.62 -8.63
C SER A 129 9.98 -4.14 -8.05
N PHE A 130 11.14 -4.56 -8.60
CA PHE A 130 12.41 -3.98 -8.21
C PHE A 130 12.49 -2.48 -8.55
N PHE A 131 11.96 -2.05 -9.69
CA PHE A 131 11.94 -0.63 -10.07
C PHE A 131 11.06 0.20 -9.13
N TYR A 132 9.91 -0.34 -8.74
CA TYR A 132 9.05 0.28 -7.72
C TYR A 132 9.79 0.44 -6.39
N LEU A 133 10.46 -0.61 -5.91
CA LEU A 133 11.23 -0.55 -4.66
C LEU A 133 12.40 0.44 -4.76
N MET A 134 13.13 0.45 -5.88
CA MET A 134 14.20 1.42 -6.11
C MET A 134 13.66 2.87 -6.09
N SER A 135 12.50 3.11 -6.69
CA SER A 135 11.82 4.41 -6.65
C SER A 135 11.48 4.81 -5.21
N PHE A 136 10.91 3.90 -4.41
CA PHE A 136 10.56 4.17 -3.01
C PHE A 136 11.80 4.52 -2.18
N TYR A 137 12.89 3.77 -2.33
CA TYR A 137 14.14 4.07 -1.63
C TYR A 137 14.76 5.40 -2.08
N ALA A 138 14.67 5.74 -3.37
CA ALA A 138 15.13 7.02 -3.89
C ALA A 138 14.35 8.20 -3.29
N ILE A 139 13.03 8.09 -3.17
CA ILE A 139 12.16 9.10 -2.53
C ILE A 139 12.60 9.33 -1.08
N ILE A 140 12.76 8.25 -0.30
CA ILE A 140 13.15 8.31 1.11
C ILE A 140 14.55 8.94 1.27
N LYS A 141 15.51 8.52 0.44
CA LYS A 141 16.87 9.06 0.48
C LYS A 141 16.91 10.56 0.16
N LYS A 142 16.22 10.98 -0.90
CA LYS A 142 16.15 12.38 -1.32
C LYS A 142 15.54 13.28 -0.24
N LYS A 143 14.50 12.81 0.44
CA LYS A 143 13.89 13.56 1.53
C LYS A 143 14.84 13.72 2.73
N LYS A 144 15.52 12.65 3.13
CA LYS A 144 16.55 12.70 4.20
C LYS A 144 17.69 13.68 3.87
N GLU A 145 18.17 13.69 2.64
CA GLU A 145 19.20 14.62 2.17
C GLU A 145 18.70 16.07 2.27
N ASN A 146 17.50 16.35 1.77
CA ASN A 146 16.90 17.69 1.85
C ASN A 146 16.72 18.16 3.30
N ASP A 147 16.26 17.30 4.20
CA ASP A 147 16.08 17.64 5.61
C ASP A 147 17.42 17.94 6.30
N THR A 148 18.47 17.21 5.93
CA THR A 148 19.84 17.46 6.42
C THR A 148 20.35 18.83 5.95
N LEU A 149 20.19 19.14 4.66
CA LEU A 149 20.59 20.43 4.07
C LEU A 149 19.83 21.61 4.70
N LEU A 150 18.53 21.44 4.98
CA LEU A 150 17.72 22.44 5.65
C LEU A 150 18.23 22.70 7.08
N GLN A 151 18.54 21.64 7.84
CA GLN A 151 19.10 21.78 9.18
C GLN A 151 20.46 22.49 9.18
N GLU A 152 21.34 22.16 8.23
CA GLU A 152 22.63 22.84 8.07
C GLU A 152 22.46 24.32 7.72
N THR A 153 21.50 24.64 6.85
CA THR A 153 21.21 26.02 6.43
C THR A 153 20.70 26.85 7.61
N VAL A 154 19.71 26.34 8.36
CA VAL A 154 19.16 26.99 9.55
C VAL A 154 20.24 27.20 10.63
N LYS A 155 21.14 26.23 10.82
CA LYS A 155 22.27 26.34 11.75
C LYS A 155 23.26 27.42 11.32
N ARG A 156 23.59 27.51 10.02
CA ARG A 156 24.48 28.54 9.46
C ARG A 156 23.88 29.93 9.60
N GLU A 157 22.60 30.10 9.33
CA GLU A 157 21.91 31.41 9.46
C GLU A 157 21.82 31.84 10.93
N SER A 158 21.45 30.93 11.84
CA SER A 158 21.43 31.21 13.28
C SER A 158 22.81 31.63 13.81
N THR A 159 23.89 31.04 13.30
CA THR A 159 25.27 31.40 13.69
C THR A 159 25.67 32.78 13.18
N LYS A 160 25.20 33.19 11.99
CA LYS A 160 25.46 34.53 11.43
C LYS A 160 24.72 35.66 12.17
N LEU A 161 23.62 35.34 12.84
CA LEU A 161 22.79 36.29 13.60
C LEU A 161 23.27 36.52 15.03
N LEU A 162 24.28 35.76 15.50
CA LEU A 162 24.91 36.00 16.79
C LEU A 162 25.73 37.31 16.72
N PRO A 163 25.61 38.21 17.71
CA PRO A 163 26.39 39.45 17.73
C PRO A 163 27.88 39.12 17.70
N GLN A 164 28.61 39.75 16.78
CA GLN A 164 30.07 39.64 16.76
C GLN A 164 30.60 40.12 18.11
N PRO A 165 31.59 39.42 18.71
CA PRO A 165 32.18 39.87 19.95
C PRO A 165 32.70 41.29 19.76
N LEU A 166 32.32 42.20 20.68
CA LEU A 166 32.81 43.57 20.74
C LEU A 166 34.34 43.52 20.64
N GLN A 167 34.88 43.95 19.49
CA GLN A 167 36.31 44.16 19.32
C GLN A 167 36.68 45.36 20.19
N ASN A 168 37.20 45.07 21.39
CA ASN A 168 37.83 46.04 22.28
C ASN A 168 39.20 46.46 21.76
#